data_AF-A0A2P5DIG4-F1
#
_entry.id   AF-A0A2P5DIG4-F1
#
_cell.length_a   1.000
_cell.length_b   1.000
_cell.length_c   1.000
_cell.angle_alpha   90.00
_cell.angle_beta   90.00
_cell.angle_gamma   90.00
#
_symmetry.space_group_name_H-M   'P 1'
#
loop_
_entity.id
_entity.type
_entity.pdbx_description
1 polymer ?
#
loop_
_entity_poly.entity_id
_entity_poly.type
_entity_poly.pdbx_seq_one_letter_code
_entity_poly.pdbx_strand_id
1 'polypeptide(L)'
;MEMSIDNYQWHEFFPHVTHNMCVVIAIWAPIVLVYFMDAQIWYAIFSTLFGGIHGAFSHLGEIRTLGMLRSRFESVPLAFSRRLMPSTDKGATKKKKLDSAQVRKNIANFSQVWNEFIFSMRQEDLISNGDRDLLLVPYSSSDVSVVQWPPFLLASKIPIALDMAKDFKGKDDEELFAKIKNDDYMYSAVIECYESLRDIIYGLLEDEADKMIVRQICYEVDESIDRQRFLHNFRMSGLPSLSERLEKFLKLLLSDDIDVENFLPQIINVLQDIMEIITQDVMINGHEILETVHRHSLSVQNVKKEQRFEKIRIELRNNKSWKEKVVRLRLLLTVKESAINVPQNLEARRRITFFANSLFMNMPKAPEVRDMLSFSVLTPYYKEDVLYTDEELTKENEDGISTLFYLQKIYPDEWTNFQERIHDPKLGYSDKDKSDFIRQWVSYRAQTLYRTVRGMMYYREALELQCFLELAGDTAIFGGYRTLESSEKDTGFHDRAQALADLKFTYVVSCQLYGAQKKSNDARDQSCYSNILKLMLTYPSLRVAYIDTREDTVNGRPQKVHYSVLLKGGDKLDEV
;
A
#
# COMPACT_ATOMS: atom_id res chain seq x y z
N MET A 1 -3.26 -76.02 -64.49
CA MET A 1 -2.90 -75.02 -63.46
C MET A 1 -4.17 -74.24 -63.18
N GLU A 2 -4.97 -74.72 -62.23
CA GLU A 2 -6.15 -74.01 -61.71
C GLU A 2 -5.72 -73.43 -60.36
N MET A 3 -5.76 -72.11 -60.23
CA MET A 3 -5.59 -71.43 -58.94
C MET A 3 -6.97 -71.26 -58.32
N SER A 4 -7.21 -71.97 -57.20
CA SER A 4 -8.35 -71.75 -56.33
C SER A 4 -8.20 -70.41 -55.62
N ILE A 5 -9.26 -69.62 -55.60
CA ILE A 5 -9.35 -68.42 -54.77
C ILE A 5 -9.61 -68.91 -53.33
N ASP A 6 -8.57 -68.92 -52.51
CA ASP A 6 -8.71 -69.21 -51.08
C ASP A 6 -9.46 -68.06 -50.39
N ASN A 7 -10.48 -68.45 -49.61
CA ASN A 7 -11.24 -67.55 -48.75
C ASN A 7 -10.28 -66.78 -47.84
N TYR A 8 -10.32 -65.46 -47.92
CA TYR A 8 -9.53 -64.55 -47.09
C TYR A 8 -9.89 -64.79 -45.61
N GLN A 9 -9.05 -65.55 -44.90
CA GLN A 9 -9.22 -65.80 -43.47
C GLN A 9 -8.87 -64.53 -42.70
N TRP A 10 -9.90 -63.88 -42.14
CA TRP A 10 -9.69 -62.87 -41.12
C TRP A 10 -8.99 -63.50 -39.92
N HIS A 11 -7.91 -62.87 -39.44
CA HIS A 11 -7.25 -63.27 -38.20
C HIS A 11 -8.27 -63.11 -37.04
N GLU A 12 -8.76 -64.22 -36.50
CA GLU A 12 -9.57 -64.22 -35.28
C GLU A 12 -8.66 -63.89 -34.08
N PHE A 13 -8.64 -62.63 -33.67
CA PHE A 13 -7.88 -62.20 -32.50
C PHE A 13 -8.38 -62.82 -31.17
N PHE A 14 -9.59 -63.41 -31.12
CA PHE A 14 -10.18 -64.02 -29.92
C PHE A 14 -11.05 -65.27 -30.25
N PRO A 15 -10.47 -66.47 -30.42
CA PRO A 15 -11.17 -67.65 -30.96
C PRO A 15 -12.17 -68.34 -29.99
N HIS A 16 -12.33 -67.86 -28.75
CA HIS A 16 -13.17 -68.52 -27.71
C HIS A 16 -14.20 -67.60 -27.04
N VAL A 17 -14.47 -66.41 -27.58
CA VAL A 17 -15.45 -65.48 -27.00
C VAL A 17 -16.76 -65.58 -27.76
N THR A 18 -17.83 -66.02 -27.10
CA THR A 18 -19.15 -66.29 -27.71
C THR A 18 -19.90 -65.04 -28.20
N HIS A 19 -19.43 -63.84 -27.85
CA HIS A 19 -20.08 -62.57 -28.20
C HIS A 19 -19.04 -61.57 -28.74
N ASN A 20 -19.29 -61.03 -29.94
CA ASN A 20 -18.42 -60.09 -30.67
C ASN A 20 -18.31 -58.68 -30.04
N MET A 21 -18.60 -58.53 -28.75
CA MET A 21 -18.67 -57.24 -28.06
C MET A 21 -17.33 -56.48 -28.09
N CYS A 22 -16.19 -57.17 -27.92
CA CYS A 22 -14.88 -56.53 -27.96
C CYS A 22 -14.55 -55.90 -29.31
N VAL A 23 -14.98 -56.52 -30.41
CA VAL A 23 -14.76 -56.00 -31.78
C VAL A 23 -15.66 -54.80 -32.03
N VAL A 24 -16.93 -54.86 -31.61
CA VAL A 24 -17.85 -53.71 -31.69
C VAL A 24 -17.30 -52.54 -30.88
N ILE A 25 -16.81 -52.78 -29.66
CA ILE A 25 -16.17 -51.74 -28.84
C ILE A 25 -14.93 -51.18 -29.54
N ALA A 26 -14.06 -52.02 -30.09
CA ALA A 26 -12.84 -51.55 -30.76
C ALA A 26 -13.12 -50.68 -32.01
N ILE A 27 -14.20 -50.98 -32.74
CA ILE A 27 -14.62 -50.20 -33.92
C ILE A 27 -15.30 -48.88 -33.51
N TRP A 28 -16.17 -48.92 -32.51
CA TRP A 28 -16.96 -47.75 -32.09
C TRP A 28 -16.24 -46.83 -31.11
N ALA A 29 -15.31 -47.33 -30.30
CA ALA A 29 -14.60 -46.52 -29.32
C ALA A 29 -13.86 -45.33 -29.93
N PRO A 30 -13.12 -45.44 -31.06
CA PRO A 30 -12.51 -44.28 -31.71
C PRO A 30 -13.53 -43.24 -32.18
N ILE A 31 -14.67 -43.68 -32.73
CA ILE A 31 -15.74 -42.80 -33.23
C ILE A 31 -16.38 -42.04 -32.06
N VAL A 32 -16.68 -42.75 -30.97
CA VAL A 32 -17.24 -42.15 -29.75
C VAL A 32 -16.23 -41.19 -29.11
N LEU A 33 -14.93 -41.52 -29.08
CA LEU A 33 -13.88 -40.63 -28.58
C LEU A 33 -13.77 -39.35 -29.41
N VAL A 34 -13.82 -39.43 -30.75
CA VAL A 34 -13.84 -38.25 -31.63
C VAL A 34 -15.06 -37.38 -31.36
N TYR A 35 -16.24 -37.98 -31.18
CA TYR A 35 -17.45 -37.24 -30.81
C TYR A 35 -17.30 -36.49 -29.48
N PHE A 36 -16.73 -37.12 -28.45
CA PHE A 36 -16.44 -36.44 -27.18
C PHE A 36 -15.39 -35.34 -27.32
N MET A 37 -14.35 -35.55 -28.14
CA MET A 37 -13.37 -34.49 -28.44
C MET A 37 -14.02 -33.30 -29.15
N ASP A 38 -14.87 -33.54 -30.14
CA ASP A 38 -15.59 -32.48 -30.85
C ASP A 38 -16.52 -31.73 -29.90
N ALA A 39 -17.27 -32.43 -29.05
CA ALA A 39 -18.10 -31.83 -28.03
C ALA A 39 -17.28 -30.95 -27.06
N GLN A 40 -16.09 -31.39 -26.67
CA GLN A 40 -15.17 -30.63 -25.82
C GLN A 40 -14.62 -29.38 -26.53
N ILE A 41 -14.30 -29.47 -27.82
CA ILE A 41 -13.86 -28.32 -28.64
C ILE A 41 -14.98 -27.29 -28.74
N TRP A 42 -16.20 -27.72 -29.08
CA TRP A 42 -17.35 -26.82 -29.13
C TRP A 42 -17.68 -26.21 -27.77
N TYR A 43 -17.65 -27.01 -26.70
CA TYR A 43 -17.82 -26.52 -25.33
C TYR A 43 -16.77 -25.46 -24.99
N ALA A 44 -15.49 -25.69 -25.32
CA ALA A 44 -14.43 -24.72 -25.08
C ALA A 44 -14.67 -23.42 -25.84
N ILE A 45 -15.01 -23.49 -27.14
CA ILE A 45 -15.30 -22.31 -27.97
C ILE A 45 -16.49 -21.51 -27.41
N PHE A 46 -17.62 -22.18 -27.13
CA PHE A 46 -18.79 -21.51 -26.57
C PHE A 46 -18.50 -20.96 -25.17
N SER A 47 -17.84 -21.71 -24.30
CA SER A 47 -17.46 -21.24 -22.96
C SER A 47 -16.55 -20.02 -23.02
N THR A 48 -15.59 -19.97 -23.94
CA THR A 48 -14.73 -18.79 -24.12
C THR A 48 -15.52 -17.60 -24.66
N LEU A 49 -16.43 -17.81 -25.62
CA LEU A 49 -17.23 -16.73 -26.19
C LEU A 49 -18.24 -16.16 -25.17
N PHE A 50 -19.04 -17.01 -24.54
CA PHE A 50 -19.99 -16.60 -23.50
C PHE A 50 -19.27 -16.04 -22.27
N GLY A 51 -18.17 -16.65 -21.85
CA GLY A 51 -17.33 -16.15 -20.76
C GLY A 51 -16.73 -14.78 -21.07
N GLY A 52 -16.29 -14.55 -22.32
CA GLY A 52 -15.80 -13.26 -22.78
C GLY A 52 -16.89 -12.18 -22.79
N ILE A 53 -18.07 -12.49 -23.32
CA ILE A 53 -19.22 -11.58 -23.34
C ILE A 53 -19.66 -11.24 -21.91
N HIS A 54 -19.82 -12.25 -21.05
CA HIS A 54 -20.24 -12.04 -19.66
C HIS A 54 -19.17 -11.28 -18.85
N GLY A 55 -17.89 -11.57 -19.08
CA GLY A 55 -16.77 -10.84 -18.49
C GLY A 55 -16.79 -9.37 -18.87
N ALA A 56 -17.02 -9.05 -20.15
CA ALA A 56 -17.14 -7.66 -20.62
C ALA A 56 -18.33 -6.94 -19.97
N PHE A 57 -19.51 -7.57 -19.89
CA PHE A 57 -20.67 -7.00 -19.18
C PHE A 57 -20.47 -6.84 -17.68
N SER A 58 -19.58 -7.62 -17.08
CA SER A 58 -19.21 -7.53 -15.67
C SER A 58 -18.09 -6.54 -15.40
N HIS A 59 -17.64 -5.80 -16.41
CA HIS A 59 -16.50 -4.87 -16.35
C HIS A 59 -15.20 -5.57 -15.90
N LEU A 60 -15.04 -6.86 -16.25
CA LEU A 60 -13.87 -7.64 -15.89
C LEU A 60 -12.65 -7.21 -16.72
N GLY A 61 -11.64 -6.67 -16.05
CA GLY A 61 -10.39 -6.25 -16.67
C GLY A 61 -10.51 -4.92 -17.41
N GLU A 62 -11.29 -3.97 -16.90
CA GLU A 62 -11.22 -2.57 -17.36
C GLU A 62 -9.90 -1.91 -17.00
N ILE A 63 -9.31 -2.31 -15.87
CA ILE A 63 -7.99 -1.86 -15.42
C ILE A 63 -7.06 -3.07 -15.43
N ARG A 64 -6.13 -3.12 -16.38
CA ARG A 64 -5.15 -4.24 -16.53
C ARG A 64 -3.71 -3.81 -16.40
N THR A 65 -3.43 -2.52 -16.54
CA THR A 65 -2.07 -1.97 -16.50
C THR A 65 -2.02 -0.75 -15.60
N LEU A 66 -0.82 -0.43 -15.11
CA LEU A 66 -0.59 0.80 -14.33
C LEU A 66 -1.00 2.05 -15.13
N GLY A 67 -0.80 2.08 -16.44
CA GLY A 67 -1.24 3.20 -17.28
C GLY A 67 -2.76 3.41 -17.24
N MET A 68 -3.55 2.33 -17.29
CA MET A 68 -5.01 2.40 -17.16
C MET A 68 -5.45 2.78 -15.75
N LEU A 69 -4.74 2.31 -14.72
CA LEU A 69 -5.00 2.70 -13.34
C LEU A 69 -4.85 4.22 -13.17
N ARG A 70 -3.77 4.78 -13.70
CA ARG A 70 -3.46 6.22 -13.58
C ARG A 70 -4.53 7.09 -14.23
N SER A 71 -4.97 6.74 -15.43
CA SER A 71 -6.00 7.50 -16.14
C SER A 71 -7.36 7.45 -15.45
N ARG A 72 -7.60 6.43 -14.61
CA ARG A 72 -8.86 6.24 -13.87
C ARG A 72 -8.75 6.56 -12.39
N PHE A 73 -7.57 6.90 -11.88
CA PHE A 73 -7.32 6.97 -10.43
C PHE A 73 -8.24 7.96 -9.72
N GLU A 74 -8.52 9.11 -10.34
CA GLU A 74 -9.48 10.11 -9.82
C GLU A 74 -10.86 9.52 -9.50
N SER A 75 -11.31 8.52 -10.28
CA SER A 75 -12.60 7.87 -10.08
C SER A 75 -12.58 6.74 -9.03
N VAL A 76 -11.40 6.28 -8.60
CA VAL A 76 -11.23 5.16 -7.67
C VAL A 76 -11.81 5.47 -6.28
N PRO A 77 -11.53 6.61 -5.62
CA PRO A 77 -12.12 6.94 -4.32
C PRO A 77 -13.65 6.96 -4.32
N LEU A 78 -14.23 7.41 -5.43
CA LEU A 78 -15.68 7.42 -5.62
C LEU A 78 -16.24 6.01 -5.81
N ALA A 79 -15.57 5.17 -6.58
CA ALA A 79 -15.95 3.76 -6.75
C ALA A 79 -15.86 3.00 -5.42
N PHE A 80 -14.76 3.21 -4.68
CA PHE A 80 -14.57 2.68 -3.33
C PHE A 80 -15.74 3.06 -2.41
N SER A 81 -16.04 4.35 -2.30
CA SER A 81 -17.10 4.84 -1.41
C SER A 81 -18.49 4.33 -1.79
N ARG A 82 -18.75 4.07 -3.08
CA ARG A 82 -20.05 3.54 -3.54
C ARG A 82 -20.24 2.06 -3.24
N ARG A 83 -19.15 1.29 -3.16
CA ARG A 83 -19.18 -0.17 -3.06
C ARG A 83 -18.92 -0.67 -1.64
N LEU A 84 -17.92 -0.09 -0.98
CA LEU A 84 -17.39 -0.60 0.28
C LEU A 84 -17.83 0.22 1.50
N MET A 85 -18.30 1.46 1.33
CA MET A 85 -18.84 2.23 2.45
C MET A 85 -20.35 2.03 2.56
N PRO A 86 -20.88 1.68 3.75
CA PRO A 86 -22.32 1.62 3.97
C PRO A 86 -22.96 2.96 3.62
N SER A 87 -23.97 2.94 2.76
CA SER A 87 -24.67 4.16 2.38
C SER A 87 -25.51 4.63 3.57
N THR A 88 -25.14 5.76 4.21
CA THR A 88 -26.03 6.48 5.14
C THR A 88 -27.29 6.99 4.45
N ASP A 89 -27.28 7.05 3.12
CA ASP A 89 -28.34 7.66 2.32
C ASP A 89 -29.35 6.62 1.83
N LYS A 90 -30.29 6.25 2.72
CA LYS A 90 -31.57 5.65 2.32
C LYS A 90 -32.46 6.74 1.68
N GLY A 91 -32.07 7.31 0.53
CA GLY A 91 -32.92 8.32 -0.12
C GLY A 91 -32.38 9.07 -1.34
N ALA A 92 -31.08 9.21 -1.57
CA ALA A 92 -30.60 10.05 -2.68
C ALA A 92 -30.65 9.38 -4.05
N THR A 93 -31.82 9.47 -4.67
CA THR A 93 -32.02 9.39 -6.13
C THR A 93 -31.05 10.32 -6.89
N LYS A 94 -30.33 9.74 -7.85
CA LYS A 94 -29.72 10.31 -9.07
C LYS A 94 -29.23 11.78 -9.06
N LYS A 95 -27.93 11.94 -9.38
CA LYS A 95 -27.30 13.12 -10.03
C LYS A 95 -27.52 14.48 -9.32
N LYS A 96 -27.15 14.60 -8.04
CA LYS A 96 -26.66 15.90 -7.54
C LYS A 96 -25.16 16.00 -7.82
N LYS A 97 -24.72 17.16 -8.33
CA LYS A 97 -23.30 17.52 -8.44
C LYS A 97 -22.67 17.24 -7.07
N LEU A 98 -21.67 16.36 -7.02
CA LEU A 98 -21.05 15.97 -5.76
C LEU A 98 -20.44 17.22 -5.13
N ASP A 99 -20.81 17.53 -3.89
CA ASP A 99 -20.25 18.67 -3.17
C ASP A 99 -18.74 18.46 -2.94
N SER A 100 -17.95 19.53 -2.93
CA SER A 100 -16.49 19.47 -2.73
C SER A 100 -16.13 18.84 -1.37
N ALA A 101 -16.96 19.05 -0.36
CA ALA A 101 -16.85 18.39 0.94
C ALA A 101 -17.02 16.87 0.85
N GLN A 102 -17.97 16.39 0.04
CA GLN A 102 -18.21 14.96 -0.14
C GLN A 102 -17.10 14.29 -0.96
N VAL A 103 -16.53 14.99 -1.95
CA VAL A 103 -15.33 14.52 -2.68
C VAL A 103 -14.17 14.33 -1.70
N ARG A 104 -13.89 15.33 -0.86
CA ARG A 104 -12.82 15.23 0.16
C ARG A 104 -13.07 14.08 1.12
N LYS A 105 -14.30 13.91 1.62
CA LYS A 105 -14.65 12.78 2.50
C LYS A 105 -14.41 11.42 1.82
N ASN A 106 -14.79 11.26 0.55
CA ASN A 106 -14.56 10.02 -0.18
C ASN A 106 -13.06 9.71 -0.34
N ILE A 107 -12.25 10.75 -0.59
CA ILE A 107 -10.78 10.62 -0.71
C ILE A 107 -10.17 10.28 0.65
N ALA A 108 -10.66 10.89 1.73
CA ALA A 108 -10.22 10.62 3.09
C ALA A 108 -10.46 9.15 3.48
N ASN A 109 -11.68 8.64 3.25
CA ASN A 109 -12.01 7.24 3.52
C ASN A 109 -11.18 6.29 2.67
N PHE A 110 -11.01 6.63 1.39
CA PHE A 110 -10.18 5.84 0.49
C PHE A 110 -8.70 5.83 0.92
N SER A 111 -8.15 6.96 1.36
CA SER A 111 -6.74 7.05 1.73
C SER A 111 -6.40 6.20 2.94
N GLN A 112 -7.35 5.99 3.87
CA GLN A 112 -7.16 5.03 4.97
C GLN A 112 -6.90 3.61 4.45
N VAL A 113 -7.79 3.08 3.59
CA VAL A 113 -7.63 1.72 3.02
C VAL A 113 -6.43 1.63 2.10
N TRP A 114 -6.27 2.63 1.24
CA TRP A 114 -5.18 2.66 0.29
C TRP A 114 -3.82 2.66 0.99
N ASN A 115 -3.63 3.51 2.00
CA ASN A 115 -2.37 3.57 2.71
C ASN A 115 -2.07 2.28 3.48
N GLU A 116 -3.06 1.67 4.14
CA GLU A 116 -2.89 0.35 4.77
C GLU A 116 -2.51 -0.74 3.76
N PHE A 117 -3.13 -0.72 2.58
CA PHE A 117 -2.80 -1.61 1.49
C PHE A 117 -1.35 -1.41 0.99
N ILE A 118 -0.90 -0.16 0.86
CA ILE A 118 0.51 0.16 0.52
C ILE A 118 1.46 -0.29 1.62
N PHE A 119 1.13 -0.05 2.89
CA PHE A 119 1.96 -0.48 4.03
C PHE A 119 2.07 -2.01 4.10
N SER A 120 0.99 -2.75 3.87
CA SER A 120 1.03 -4.22 3.80
C SER A 120 2.01 -4.71 2.73
N MET A 121 1.96 -4.13 1.52
CA MET A 121 2.91 -4.47 0.47
C MET A 121 4.35 -4.14 0.84
N ARG A 122 4.57 -3.04 1.58
CA ARG A 122 5.91 -2.70 2.09
C ARG A 122 6.40 -3.70 3.14
N GLN A 123 5.54 -4.17 4.04
CA GLN A 123 5.86 -5.19 5.06
C GLN A 123 6.03 -6.59 4.47
N GLU A 124 5.51 -6.84 3.27
CA GLU A 124 5.81 -8.04 2.47
C GLU A 124 7.11 -7.92 1.66
N ASP A 125 7.73 -6.74 1.68
CA ASP A 125 8.92 -6.38 0.90
C ASP A 125 8.67 -6.39 -0.62
N LEU A 126 7.41 -6.26 -1.06
CA LEU A 126 7.06 -6.14 -2.48
C LEU A 126 7.41 -4.77 -3.06
N ILE A 127 7.50 -3.74 -2.22
CA ILE A 127 7.84 -2.36 -2.62
C ILE A 127 8.95 -1.81 -1.70
N SER A 128 9.74 -0.86 -2.21
CA SER A 128 10.75 -0.13 -1.44
C SER A 128 10.13 0.99 -0.59
N ASN A 129 10.91 1.63 0.30
CA ASN A 129 10.47 2.84 0.99
C ASN A 129 10.20 3.98 0.00
N GLY A 130 11.01 4.09 -1.05
CA GLY A 130 10.79 5.06 -2.12
C GLY A 130 9.47 4.83 -2.86
N ASP A 131 9.20 3.59 -3.28
CA ASP A 131 7.94 3.24 -3.94
C ASP A 131 6.73 3.48 -3.02
N ARG A 132 6.85 3.15 -1.73
CA ARG A 132 5.83 3.44 -0.72
C ARG A 132 5.53 4.94 -0.70
N ASP A 133 6.53 5.80 -0.53
CA ASP A 133 6.33 7.24 -0.40
C ASP A 133 5.74 7.88 -1.67
N LEU A 134 5.97 7.27 -2.84
CA LEU A 134 5.35 7.67 -4.11
C LEU A 134 3.88 7.26 -4.24
N LEU A 135 3.47 6.18 -3.56
CA LEU A 135 2.13 5.62 -3.66
C LEU A 135 1.19 6.13 -2.57
N LEU A 136 1.71 6.57 -1.42
CA LEU A 136 0.89 7.07 -0.31
C LEU A 136 0.06 8.30 -0.69
N VAL A 137 -1.17 8.34 -0.17
CA VAL A 137 -2.10 9.46 -0.30
C VAL A 137 -2.19 10.15 1.07
N PRO A 138 -1.98 11.47 1.17
CA PRO A 138 -2.11 12.16 2.44
C PRO A 138 -3.49 11.94 3.05
N TYR A 139 -3.54 11.78 4.37
CA TYR A 139 -4.79 11.94 5.09
C TYR A 139 -5.20 13.41 4.93
N SER A 140 -6.44 13.66 4.52
CA SER A 140 -6.94 14.96 4.07
C SER A 140 -7.11 16.01 5.19
N SER A 141 -6.30 15.94 6.24
CA SER A 141 -6.22 16.88 7.36
C SER A 141 -5.32 18.09 7.08
N SER A 142 -4.85 18.26 5.85
CA SER A 142 -3.96 19.36 5.49
C SER A 142 -4.75 20.64 5.24
N ASP A 143 -4.16 21.79 5.60
CA ASP A 143 -4.65 23.14 5.28
C ASP A 143 -4.57 23.46 3.76
N VAL A 144 -4.35 22.43 2.93
CA VAL A 144 -4.17 22.53 1.49
C VAL A 144 -5.53 22.57 0.81
N SER A 145 -5.73 23.52 -0.09
CA SER A 145 -7.02 23.81 -0.72
C SER A 145 -7.42 22.78 -1.79
N VAL A 146 -6.44 22.07 -2.34
CA VAL A 146 -6.59 21.10 -3.44
C VAL A 146 -6.48 19.65 -2.99
N VAL A 147 -6.92 18.74 -3.86
CA VAL A 147 -6.73 17.30 -3.64
C VAL A 147 -5.25 16.95 -3.78
N GLN A 148 -4.69 16.36 -2.73
CA GLN A 148 -3.32 15.90 -2.70
C GLN A 148 -3.20 14.49 -3.31
N TRP A 149 -2.95 14.44 -4.62
CA TRP A 149 -2.78 13.18 -5.33
C TRP A 149 -1.44 12.50 -4.99
N PRO A 150 -1.37 11.16 -5.04
CA PRO A 150 -0.13 10.45 -4.73
C PRO A 150 0.98 10.79 -5.75
N PRO A 151 2.25 10.97 -5.32
CA PRO A 151 3.30 11.53 -6.18
C PRO A 151 3.56 10.79 -7.49
N PHE A 152 3.31 9.47 -7.57
CA PHE A 152 3.47 8.71 -8.81
C PHE A 152 2.55 9.20 -9.96
N LEU A 153 1.40 9.82 -9.63
CA LEU A 153 0.52 10.44 -10.63
C LEU A 153 1.06 11.79 -11.11
N LEU A 154 1.80 12.48 -10.25
CA LEU A 154 2.29 13.85 -10.42
C LEU A 154 3.70 13.91 -11.03
N ALA A 155 4.21 12.77 -11.50
CA ALA A 155 5.54 12.65 -12.10
C ALA A 155 5.76 13.66 -13.23
N SER A 156 6.87 14.40 -13.14
CA SER A 156 7.30 15.48 -14.03
C SER A 156 6.34 16.67 -14.17
N LYS A 157 5.21 16.72 -13.45
CA LYS A 157 4.22 17.79 -13.62
C LYS A 157 4.75 19.16 -13.20
N ILE A 158 5.50 19.24 -12.08
CA ILE A 158 6.08 20.51 -11.63
C ILE A 158 7.18 21.00 -12.57
N PRO A 159 8.20 20.19 -12.95
CA PRO A 159 9.18 20.62 -13.95
C PRO A 159 8.54 21.08 -15.27
N ILE A 160 7.54 20.35 -15.78
CA ILE A 160 6.80 20.76 -16.99
C ILE A 160 6.09 22.10 -16.78
N ALA A 161 5.42 22.31 -15.64
CA ALA A 161 4.77 23.57 -15.33
C ALA A 161 5.77 24.74 -15.24
N LEU A 162 6.96 24.51 -14.69
CA LEU A 162 8.05 25.50 -14.63
C LEU A 162 8.56 25.86 -16.02
N ASP A 163 8.80 24.87 -16.88
CA ASP A 163 9.23 25.10 -18.28
C ASP A 163 8.14 25.83 -19.08
N MET A 164 6.87 25.43 -18.91
CA MET A 164 5.72 26.10 -19.52
C MET A 164 5.63 27.57 -19.09
N ALA A 165 5.85 27.87 -17.81
CA ALA A 165 5.83 29.23 -17.29
C ALA A 165 7.02 30.06 -17.79
N LYS A 166 8.23 29.49 -17.80
CA LYS A 166 9.46 30.15 -18.27
C LYS A 166 9.38 30.52 -19.75
N ASP A 167 8.90 29.61 -20.59
CA ASP A 167 8.84 29.78 -22.03
C ASP A 167 7.54 30.48 -22.49
N PHE A 168 6.68 30.88 -21.55
CA PHE A 168 5.44 31.57 -21.85
C PHE A 168 5.72 32.98 -22.40
N LYS A 169 5.27 33.22 -23.64
CA LYS A 169 5.43 34.51 -24.34
C LYS A 169 4.17 35.40 -24.30
N GLY A 170 3.06 34.88 -23.77
CA GLY A 170 1.82 35.63 -23.63
C GLY A 170 1.95 36.71 -22.55
N LYS A 171 1.04 37.69 -22.60
CA LYS A 171 0.93 38.74 -21.57
C LYS A 171 -0.31 38.58 -20.70
N ASP A 172 -1.13 37.59 -21.01
CA ASP A 172 -2.39 37.32 -20.34
C ASP A 172 -2.22 36.17 -19.36
N ASP A 173 -2.49 36.44 -18.09
CA ASP A 173 -2.48 35.45 -17.01
C ASP A 173 -3.46 34.31 -17.33
N GLU A 174 -4.65 34.63 -17.88
CA GLU A 174 -5.70 33.65 -18.14
C GLU A 174 -5.22 32.53 -19.06
N GLU A 175 -4.42 32.86 -20.08
CA GLU A 175 -3.88 31.88 -21.02
C GLU A 175 -2.87 30.94 -20.34
N LEU A 176 -1.99 31.46 -19.48
CA LEU A 176 -1.04 30.63 -18.73
C LEU A 176 -1.78 29.72 -17.74
N PHE A 177 -2.69 30.29 -16.94
CA PHE A 177 -3.47 29.51 -15.97
C PHE A 177 -4.39 28.49 -16.66
N ALA A 178 -4.95 28.78 -17.82
CA ALA A 178 -5.73 27.82 -18.61
C ALA A 178 -4.87 26.65 -19.09
N LYS A 179 -3.63 26.90 -19.53
CA LYS A 179 -2.69 25.83 -19.89
C LYS A 179 -2.34 24.94 -18.70
N ILE A 180 -2.19 25.51 -17.51
CA ILE A 180 -1.94 24.74 -16.27
C ILE A 180 -3.18 23.95 -15.86
N LYS A 181 -4.37 24.57 -15.90
CA LYS A 181 -5.66 23.96 -15.56
C LYS A 181 -6.14 22.89 -16.53
N ASN A 182 -5.53 22.77 -17.71
CA ASN A 182 -5.89 21.73 -18.68
C ASN A 182 -5.55 20.31 -18.18
N ASP A 183 -4.66 20.20 -17.19
CA ASP A 183 -4.34 18.94 -16.51
C ASP A 183 -4.63 19.09 -15.01
N ASP A 184 -5.70 18.46 -14.53
CA ASP A 184 -6.15 18.53 -13.13
C ASP A 184 -5.06 18.07 -12.13
N TYR A 185 -4.22 17.10 -12.52
CA TYR A 185 -3.10 16.66 -11.71
C TYR A 185 -2.01 17.72 -11.63
N MET A 186 -1.71 18.39 -12.75
CA MET A 186 -0.72 19.46 -12.79
C MET A 186 -1.19 20.67 -11.99
N TYR A 187 -2.44 21.07 -12.15
CA TYR A 187 -3.06 22.14 -11.37
C TYR A 187 -2.99 21.84 -9.87
N SER A 188 -3.42 20.65 -9.45
CA SER A 188 -3.36 20.24 -8.04
C SER A 188 -1.93 20.23 -7.51
N ALA A 189 -0.96 19.71 -8.28
CA ALA A 189 0.44 19.67 -7.87
C ALA A 189 1.04 21.07 -7.65
N VAL A 190 0.76 22.02 -8.56
CA VAL A 190 1.31 23.39 -8.48
C VAL A 190 0.78 24.11 -7.23
N ILE A 191 -0.52 24.04 -6.97
CA ILE A 191 -1.13 24.67 -5.78
C ILE A 191 -0.63 23.99 -4.51
N GLU A 192 -0.59 22.66 -4.48
CA GLU A 192 -0.06 21.91 -3.35
C GLU A 192 1.40 22.25 -3.05
N CYS A 193 2.24 22.39 -4.08
CA CYS A 193 3.64 22.76 -3.94
C CYS A 193 3.79 24.13 -3.29
N TYR A 194 3.01 25.12 -3.75
CA TYR A 194 3.01 26.47 -3.19
C TYR A 194 2.56 26.50 -1.72
N GLU A 195 1.39 25.91 -1.41
CA GLU A 195 0.84 25.92 -0.05
C GLU A 195 1.71 25.11 0.92
N SER A 196 2.23 23.95 0.49
CA SER A 196 3.15 23.14 1.32
C SER A 196 4.47 23.86 1.57
N LEU A 197 5.02 24.56 0.58
CA LEU A 197 6.24 25.35 0.74
C LEU A 197 6.03 26.50 1.74
N ARG A 198 4.91 27.23 1.60
CA ARG A 198 4.50 28.27 2.54
C ARG A 198 4.45 27.73 3.96
N ASP A 199 3.76 26.61 4.18
CA ASP A 199 3.59 26.03 5.52
C ASP A 199 4.92 25.54 6.12
N ILE A 200 5.80 24.95 5.30
CA ILE A 200 7.13 24.47 5.74
C ILE A 200 8.02 25.66 6.14
N ILE A 201 8.14 26.68 5.28
CA ILE A 201 8.95 27.86 5.57
C ILE A 201 8.39 28.60 6.79
N TYR A 202 7.08 28.85 6.81
CA TYR A 202 6.45 29.55 7.92
C TYR A 202 6.61 28.81 9.26
N GLY A 203 6.50 27.48 9.26
CA GLY A 203 6.72 26.65 10.44
C GLY A 203 8.16 26.69 10.94
N LEU A 204 9.14 26.79 10.03
CA LEU A 204 10.56 26.83 10.35
C LEU A 204 11.00 28.14 11.01
N LEU A 205 10.39 29.27 10.67
CA LEU A 205 10.81 30.57 11.17
C LEU A 205 10.35 30.80 12.62
N GLU A 206 11.25 31.30 13.48
CA GLU A 206 10.90 31.69 14.85
C GLU A 206 10.50 33.17 14.95
N ASP A 207 11.27 34.05 14.29
CA ASP A 207 11.10 35.50 14.36
C ASP A 207 9.84 35.97 13.63
N GLU A 208 9.00 36.76 14.31
CA GLU A 208 7.76 37.30 13.72
C GLU A 208 8.02 38.28 12.57
N ALA A 209 9.17 38.96 12.57
CA ALA A 209 9.58 39.82 11.46
C ALA A 209 9.80 39.02 10.16
N ASP A 210 10.47 37.87 10.26
CA ASP A 210 10.72 37.00 9.10
C ASP A 210 9.43 36.32 8.63
N LYS A 211 8.56 35.91 9.56
CA LYS A 211 7.21 35.42 9.23
C LYS A 211 6.36 36.47 8.53
N MET A 212 6.47 37.74 8.91
CA MET A 212 5.74 38.84 8.27
C MET A 212 6.18 39.03 6.81
N ILE A 213 7.47 38.85 6.51
CA ILE A 213 7.99 38.87 5.13
C ILE A 213 7.35 37.75 4.31
N VAL A 214 7.36 36.51 4.82
CA VAL A 214 6.75 35.37 4.12
C VAL A 214 5.25 35.57 3.90
N ARG A 215 4.53 36.10 4.90
CA ARG A 215 3.11 36.44 4.77
C ARG A 215 2.86 37.50 3.70
N GLN A 216 3.68 38.54 3.64
CA GLN A 216 3.52 39.58 2.60
C GLN A 216 3.79 39.01 1.21
N ILE A 217 4.82 38.18 1.05
CA ILE A 217 5.09 37.49 -0.23
C ILE A 217 3.87 36.66 -0.64
N CYS A 218 3.29 35.88 0.27
CA CYS A 218 2.10 35.09 -0.03
C CYS A 218 0.90 35.97 -0.39
N TYR A 219 0.68 37.05 0.36
CA TYR A 219 -0.39 38.01 0.08
C TYR A 219 -0.24 38.65 -1.32
N GLU A 220 0.97 39.06 -1.72
CA GLU A 220 1.22 39.61 -3.05
C GLU A 220 0.99 38.58 -4.17
N VAL A 221 1.31 37.31 -3.93
CA VAL A 221 1.01 36.21 -4.87
C VAL A 221 -0.49 36.06 -5.03
N ASP A 222 -1.22 35.89 -3.92
CA ASP A 222 -2.67 35.69 -3.91
C ASP A 222 -3.42 36.89 -4.52
N GLU A 223 -3.06 38.12 -4.13
CA GLU A 223 -3.66 39.35 -4.68
C GLU A 223 -3.39 39.49 -6.19
N SER A 224 -2.18 39.15 -6.64
CA SER A 224 -1.82 39.24 -8.05
C SER A 224 -2.57 38.23 -8.91
N ILE A 225 -2.84 37.03 -8.37
CA ILE A 225 -3.67 36.02 -9.03
C ILE A 225 -5.12 36.50 -9.13
N ASP A 226 -5.69 37.01 -8.02
CA ASP A 226 -7.08 37.50 -7.99
C ASP A 226 -7.32 38.70 -8.91
N ARG A 227 -6.32 39.60 -9.01
CA ARG A 227 -6.38 40.81 -9.85
C ARG A 227 -5.92 40.60 -11.30
N GLN A 228 -5.53 39.38 -11.67
CA GLN A 228 -5.01 39.04 -13.01
C GLN A 228 -3.80 39.91 -13.42
N ARG A 229 -2.83 40.07 -12.51
CA ARG A 229 -1.58 40.82 -12.72
C ARG A 229 -0.34 40.02 -12.34
N PHE A 230 -0.44 38.70 -12.27
CA PHE A 230 0.63 37.80 -11.89
C PHE A 230 1.85 37.93 -12.82
N LEU A 231 1.67 37.87 -14.14
CA LEU A 231 2.79 38.02 -15.10
C LEU A 231 3.39 39.43 -15.12
N HIS A 232 2.67 40.43 -14.62
CA HIS A 232 3.20 41.79 -14.44
C HIS A 232 4.05 41.90 -13.18
N ASN A 233 3.68 41.20 -12.10
CA ASN A 233 4.34 41.34 -10.81
C ASN A 233 5.45 40.30 -10.57
N PHE A 234 5.44 39.21 -11.33
CA PHE A 234 6.37 38.08 -11.17
C PHE A 234 7.06 37.68 -12.49
N ARG A 235 8.37 37.45 -12.42
CA ARG A 235 9.22 36.98 -13.52
C ARG A 235 9.30 35.46 -13.50
N MET A 236 8.74 34.82 -14.52
CA MET A 236 8.74 33.36 -14.62
C MET A 236 10.14 32.77 -14.86
N SER A 237 11.08 33.56 -15.38
CA SER A 237 12.46 33.13 -15.64
C SER A 237 13.25 32.76 -14.39
N GLY A 238 12.87 33.30 -13.21
CA GLY A 238 13.52 32.99 -11.92
C GLY A 238 12.95 31.76 -11.20
N LEU A 239 11.84 31.19 -11.67
CA LEU A 239 11.23 30.01 -11.02
C LEU A 239 12.07 28.73 -11.13
N PRO A 240 12.76 28.44 -12.25
CA PRO A 240 13.62 27.25 -12.33
C PRO A 240 14.80 27.29 -11.35
N SER A 241 15.45 28.46 -11.18
CA SER A 241 16.56 28.59 -10.21
C SER A 241 16.06 28.47 -8.77
N LEU A 242 14.87 29.00 -8.49
CA LEU A 242 14.19 28.80 -7.20
C LEU A 242 13.94 27.30 -6.95
N SER A 243 13.41 26.57 -7.93
CA SER A 243 13.15 25.13 -7.81
C SER A 243 14.42 24.32 -7.51
N GLU A 244 15.54 24.64 -8.16
CA GLU A 244 16.83 23.98 -7.91
C GLU A 244 17.33 24.22 -6.47
N ARG A 245 17.18 25.45 -5.97
CA ARG A 245 17.57 25.79 -4.59
C ARG A 245 16.63 25.16 -3.56
N LEU A 246 15.33 25.09 -3.86
CA LEU A 246 14.34 24.39 -3.03
C LEU A 246 14.64 22.89 -2.93
N GLU A 247 15.03 22.24 -4.02
CA GLU A 247 15.45 20.83 -3.97
C GLU A 247 16.64 20.63 -3.01
N LYS A 248 17.66 21.49 -3.12
CA LYS A 248 18.81 21.47 -2.21
C LYS A 248 18.38 21.68 -0.75
N PHE A 249 17.52 22.65 -0.50
CA PHE A 249 17.00 22.96 0.84
C PHE A 249 16.27 21.77 1.46
N LEU A 250 15.35 21.15 0.73
CA LEU A 250 14.58 20.01 1.23
C LEU A 250 15.45 18.77 1.44
N LYS A 251 16.45 18.55 0.58
CA LYS A 251 17.45 17.51 0.78
C LYS A 251 18.22 17.74 2.08
N LEU A 252 18.54 19.00 2.39
CA LEU A 252 19.22 19.32 3.64
C LEU A 252 18.30 19.01 4.83
N LEU A 253 17.06 19.49 4.84
CA LEU A 253 16.11 19.26 5.94
C LEU A 253 15.89 17.77 6.27
N LEU A 254 16.02 16.89 5.27
CA LEU A 254 15.85 15.45 5.40
C LEU A 254 17.13 14.68 5.73
N SER A 255 18.30 15.31 5.78
CA SER A 255 19.54 14.61 6.15
C SER A 255 19.44 14.10 7.59
N ASP A 256 19.88 12.86 7.82
CA ASP A 256 19.91 12.22 9.13
C ASP A 256 21.30 12.38 9.81
N ASP A 257 22.16 13.28 9.30
CA ASP A 257 23.50 13.54 9.86
C ASP A 257 23.45 14.07 11.30
N ILE A 258 24.36 13.54 12.13
CA ILE A 258 24.44 13.73 13.58
C ILE A 258 25.04 15.12 13.94
N ASP A 259 25.78 15.75 13.03
CA ASP A 259 26.47 17.02 13.24
C ASP A 259 25.55 18.24 12.98
N VAL A 260 24.63 18.48 13.91
CA VAL A 260 23.72 19.63 13.89
C VAL A 260 24.46 20.96 13.73
N GLU A 261 25.65 21.11 14.35
CA GLU A 261 26.43 22.36 14.35
C GLU A 261 26.98 22.77 12.97
N ASN A 262 27.37 21.81 12.13
CA ASN A 262 27.91 22.10 10.80
C ASN A 262 26.83 22.30 9.74
N PHE A 263 25.61 21.86 10.04
CA PHE A 263 24.52 21.78 9.08
C PHE A 263 23.56 22.95 9.16
N LEU A 264 23.36 23.53 10.35
CA LEU A 264 22.51 24.69 10.54
C LEU A 264 22.92 25.90 9.71
N PRO A 265 24.21 26.29 9.64
CA PRO A 265 24.63 27.38 8.78
C PRO A 265 24.31 27.11 7.31
N GLN A 266 24.38 25.84 6.87
CA GLN A 266 24.04 25.47 5.49
C GLN A 266 22.55 25.60 5.20
N ILE A 267 21.68 25.18 6.12
CA ILE A 267 20.22 25.36 5.99
C ILE A 267 19.90 26.85 5.94
N ILE A 268 20.46 27.65 6.86
CA ILE A 268 20.23 29.10 6.94
C ILE A 268 20.68 29.78 5.64
N ASN A 269 21.89 29.47 5.16
CA ASN A 269 22.40 30.05 3.92
C ASN A 269 21.51 29.71 2.72
N VAL A 270 21.05 28.46 2.59
CA VAL A 270 20.17 28.07 1.49
C VAL A 270 18.77 28.71 1.63
N LEU A 271 18.26 28.88 2.86
CA LEU A 271 17.01 29.60 3.10
C LEU A 271 17.13 31.07 2.71
N GLN A 272 18.25 31.72 3.06
CA GLN A 272 18.55 33.09 2.66
C GLN A 272 18.67 33.21 1.13
N ASP A 273 19.38 32.28 0.47
CA ASP A 273 19.45 32.20 -1.00
C ASP A 273 18.03 32.10 -1.61
N ILE A 274 17.15 31.27 -1.05
CA ILE A 274 15.77 31.11 -1.50
C ILE A 274 15.00 32.43 -1.39
N MET A 275 15.08 33.10 -0.24
CA MET A 275 14.39 34.37 -0.02
C MET A 275 14.95 35.49 -0.92
N GLU A 276 16.25 35.48 -1.19
CA GLU A 276 16.90 36.40 -2.13
C GLU A 276 16.39 36.17 -3.56
N ILE A 277 16.37 34.93 -4.04
CA ILE A 277 15.85 34.59 -5.37
C ILE A 277 14.38 35.00 -5.49
N ILE A 278 13.56 34.74 -4.48
CA ILE A 278 12.14 35.15 -4.50
C ILE A 278 12.03 36.67 -4.64
N THR A 279 12.80 37.44 -3.87
CA THR A 279 12.64 38.90 -3.80
C THR A 279 13.33 39.66 -4.93
N GLN A 280 14.41 39.13 -5.52
CA GLN A 280 15.20 39.80 -6.56
C GLN A 280 14.95 39.24 -7.98
N ASP A 281 14.85 37.92 -8.11
CA ASP A 281 14.79 37.25 -9.41
C ASP A 281 13.36 36.91 -9.84
N VAL A 282 12.47 36.64 -8.87
CA VAL A 282 11.08 36.26 -9.13
C VAL A 282 10.12 37.44 -8.98
N MET A 283 10.20 38.23 -7.91
CA MET A 283 9.31 39.40 -7.72
C MET A 283 9.90 40.66 -8.36
N ILE A 284 9.10 41.43 -9.12
CA ILE A 284 9.59 42.70 -9.69
C ILE A 284 9.80 43.76 -8.60
N ASN A 285 8.88 43.86 -7.64
CA ASN A 285 8.92 44.84 -6.55
C ASN A 285 9.27 44.20 -5.19
N GLY A 286 9.97 43.06 -5.18
CA GLY A 286 10.25 42.33 -3.92
C GLY A 286 11.08 43.10 -2.90
N HIS A 287 11.88 44.08 -3.34
CA HIS A 287 12.65 44.97 -2.47
C HIS A 287 11.76 45.88 -1.59
N GLU A 288 10.58 46.29 -2.08
CA GLU A 288 9.64 47.14 -1.33
C GLU A 288 9.06 46.41 -0.10
N ILE A 289 8.90 45.08 -0.19
CA ILE A 289 8.45 44.23 0.92
C ILE A 289 9.50 44.22 2.03
N LEU A 290 10.78 44.08 1.66
CA LEU A 290 11.89 44.05 2.61
C LEU A 290 12.06 45.39 3.34
N GLU A 291 11.77 46.50 2.66
CA GLU A 291 11.79 47.86 3.22
C GLU A 291 10.58 48.16 4.11
N THR A 292 9.38 47.71 3.73
CA THR A 292 8.15 47.93 4.49
C THR A 292 8.21 47.25 5.85
N VAL A 293 8.70 46.01 5.91
CA VAL A 293 8.90 45.29 7.18
C VAL A 293 10.02 45.93 8.02
N HIS A 294 11.07 46.45 7.37
CA HIS A 294 12.14 47.18 8.08
C HIS A 294 11.59 48.43 8.79
N ARG A 295 10.66 49.14 8.16
CA ARG A 295 9.99 50.32 8.72
C ARG A 295 9.09 49.98 9.91
N HIS A 296 8.40 48.84 9.86
CA HIS A 296 7.60 48.33 10.99
C HIS A 296 8.47 47.86 12.17
N SER A 297 9.59 47.19 11.90
CA SER A 297 10.54 46.71 12.91
C SER A 297 11.22 47.84 13.70
N LEU A 298 11.48 49.00 13.07
CA LEU A 298 12.07 50.18 13.74
C LEU A 298 11.17 50.83 14.80
N SER A 299 9.88 50.48 14.87
CA SER A 299 8.96 50.96 15.91
C SER A 299 9.07 50.20 17.25
N VAL A 300 9.75 49.05 17.26
CA VAL A 300 10.00 48.25 18.46
C VAL A 300 11.48 48.41 18.82
N GLN A 301 11.76 49.13 19.92
CA GLN A 301 13.13 49.47 20.32
C GLN A 301 14.04 48.25 20.50
N ASN A 302 15.30 48.39 20.07
CA ASN A 302 16.47 47.54 20.38
C ASN A 302 16.46 46.10 19.85
N VAL A 303 16.43 45.91 18.52
CA VAL A 303 16.96 44.68 17.92
C VAL A 303 18.31 45.00 17.28
N LYS A 304 19.37 44.34 17.73
CA LYS A 304 20.68 44.34 17.05
C LYS A 304 20.46 43.99 15.57
N LYS A 305 21.39 44.35 14.69
CA LYS A 305 21.46 43.81 13.32
C LYS A 305 21.72 42.29 13.37
N GLU A 306 20.76 41.51 13.83
CA GLU A 306 20.71 40.06 13.64
C GLU A 306 20.42 39.87 12.14
N GLN A 307 21.14 38.95 11.50
CA GLN A 307 20.92 38.72 10.07
C GLN A 307 19.55 38.03 9.93
N ARG A 308 18.80 38.37 8.87
CA ARG A 308 17.44 37.83 8.69
C ARG A 308 17.49 36.32 8.45
N PHE A 309 16.46 35.60 8.87
CA PHE A 309 16.29 34.16 8.66
C PHE A 309 17.31 33.25 9.38
N GLU A 310 18.00 33.74 10.42
CA GLU A 310 18.94 32.94 11.22
C GLU A 310 18.25 32.03 12.24
N LYS A 311 17.14 32.46 12.85
CA LYS A 311 16.45 31.69 13.91
C LYS A 311 15.43 30.71 13.32
N ILE A 312 15.85 29.45 13.25
CA ILE A 312 15.06 28.35 12.69
C ILE A 312 14.71 27.35 13.79
N ARG A 313 13.45 26.90 13.81
CA ARG A 313 12.94 25.87 14.74
C ARG A 313 13.33 24.46 14.26
N ILE A 314 14.53 24.03 14.65
CA ILE A 314 15.13 22.75 14.23
C ILE A 314 14.36 21.54 14.80
N GLU A 315 13.74 21.71 15.96
CA GLU A 315 12.98 20.66 16.67
C GLU A 315 11.86 20.05 15.81
N LEU A 316 11.37 20.78 14.81
CA LEU A 316 10.39 20.29 13.83
C LEU A 316 10.88 19.09 13.03
N ARG A 317 12.19 18.90 12.87
CA ARG A 317 12.76 17.70 12.21
C ARG A 317 12.41 16.40 12.94
N ASN A 318 12.18 16.47 14.25
CA ASN A 318 11.78 15.32 15.05
C ASN A 318 10.27 15.04 14.96
N ASN A 319 9.48 15.98 14.46
CA ASN A 319 8.06 15.79 14.26
C ASN A 319 7.81 14.96 12.98
N LYS A 320 7.24 13.77 13.16
CA LYS A 320 6.94 12.82 12.09
C LYS A 320 6.05 13.42 10.99
N SER A 321 4.96 14.10 11.35
CA SER A 321 4.03 14.65 10.36
C SER A 321 4.65 15.80 9.56
N TRP A 322 5.50 16.61 10.20
CA TRP A 322 6.24 17.66 9.51
C TRP A 322 7.30 17.06 8.56
N LYS A 323 8.04 16.04 9.00
CA LYS A 323 9.00 15.32 8.14
C LYS A 323 8.31 14.68 6.93
N GLU A 324 7.12 14.11 7.09
CA GLU A 324 6.29 13.59 6.00
C GLU A 324 5.91 14.68 4.99
N LYS A 325 5.53 15.89 5.44
CA LYS A 325 5.30 17.04 4.55
C LYS A 325 6.54 17.42 3.74
N VAL A 326 7.73 17.43 4.36
CA VAL A 326 9.00 17.75 3.69
C VAL A 326 9.38 16.68 2.67
N VAL A 327 9.25 15.39 3.02
CA VAL A 327 9.46 14.28 2.08
C VAL A 327 8.53 14.42 0.88
N ARG A 328 7.25 14.70 1.14
CA ARG A 328 6.25 14.86 0.09
C ARG A 328 6.56 16.03 -0.84
N LEU A 329 6.88 17.21 -0.31
CA LEU A 329 7.23 18.37 -1.14
C LEU A 329 8.47 18.08 -2.00
N ARG A 330 9.49 17.39 -1.43
CA ARG A 330 10.67 16.98 -2.20
C ARG A 330 10.31 16.02 -3.33
N LEU A 331 9.38 15.09 -3.11
CA LEU A 331 8.91 14.19 -4.16
C LEU A 331 8.18 14.97 -5.26
N LEU A 332 7.31 15.93 -4.93
CA LEU A 332 6.62 16.74 -5.94
C LEU A 332 7.59 17.46 -6.89
N LEU A 333 8.72 17.94 -6.36
CA LEU A 333 9.75 18.65 -7.13
C LEU A 333 10.68 17.71 -7.91
N THR A 334 11.02 16.54 -7.36
CA THR A 334 12.10 15.69 -7.91
C THR A 334 11.61 14.48 -8.69
N VAL A 335 10.34 14.11 -8.57
CA VAL A 335 9.80 12.89 -9.21
C VAL A 335 9.79 13.05 -10.72
N LYS A 336 10.62 12.23 -11.37
CA LYS A 336 10.78 12.16 -12.83
C LYS A 336 9.81 11.16 -13.45
N GLU A 337 9.79 11.11 -14.78
CA GLU A 337 8.99 10.16 -15.58
C GLU A 337 9.25 8.69 -15.23
N SER A 338 10.40 8.33 -14.67
CA SER A 338 10.67 6.95 -14.24
C SER A 338 9.66 6.44 -13.19
N ALA A 339 9.04 7.34 -12.42
CA ALA A 339 7.99 7.00 -11.47
C ALA A 339 6.68 6.53 -12.14
N ILE A 340 6.56 6.65 -13.47
CA ILE A 340 5.41 6.12 -14.22
C ILE A 340 5.26 4.61 -14.04
N ASN A 341 6.38 3.91 -13.83
CA ASN A 341 6.43 2.46 -13.70
C ASN A 341 6.42 1.98 -12.24
N VAL A 342 6.15 2.85 -11.27
CA VAL A 342 6.10 2.48 -9.85
C VAL A 342 4.74 1.86 -9.48
N PRO A 343 4.71 0.74 -8.72
CA PRO A 343 5.86 -0.04 -8.24
C PRO A 343 6.46 -0.93 -9.34
N GLN A 344 7.74 -1.28 -9.24
CA GLN A 344 8.41 -2.12 -10.24
C GLN A 344 8.05 -3.61 -10.13
N ASN A 345 7.87 -4.11 -8.92
CA ASN A 345 7.56 -5.50 -8.64
C ASN A 345 6.24 -5.94 -9.30
N LEU A 346 6.27 -7.08 -10.00
CA LEU A 346 5.13 -7.56 -10.79
C LEU A 346 3.94 -7.98 -9.91
N GLU A 347 4.22 -8.53 -8.73
CA GLU A 347 3.18 -8.97 -7.80
C GLU A 347 2.49 -7.75 -7.16
N ALA A 348 3.23 -6.71 -6.79
CA ALA A 348 2.67 -5.43 -6.33
C ALA A 348 1.77 -4.80 -7.41
N ARG A 349 2.24 -4.76 -8.67
CA ARG A 349 1.45 -4.27 -9.81
C ARG A 349 0.16 -5.06 -9.98
N ARG A 350 0.24 -6.40 -9.91
CA ARG A 350 -0.90 -7.30 -10.03
C ARG A 350 -1.92 -7.03 -8.93
N ARG A 351 -1.49 -6.91 -7.67
CA ARG A 351 -2.37 -6.65 -6.53
C ARG A 351 -3.04 -5.28 -6.60
N ILE A 352 -2.30 -4.21 -6.92
CA ILE A 352 -2.85 -2.86 -7.09
C ILE A 352 -3.90 -2.83 -8.21
N THR A 353 -3.55 -3.42 -9.36
CA THR A 353 -4.43 -3.47 -10.53
C THR A 353 -5.69 -4.28 -10.22
N PHE A 354 -5.54 -5.41 -9.51
CA PHE A 354 -6.67 -6.25 -9.09
C PHE A 354 -7.59 -5.52 -8.11
N PHE A 355 -7.04 -4.83 -7.11
CA PHE A 355 -7.79 -4.02 -6.16
C PHE A 355 -8.61 -2.94 -6.89
N ALA A 356 -7.96 -2.14 -7.73
CA ALA A 356 -8.63 -1.08 -8.48
C ALA A 356 -9.70 -1.65 -9.43
N ASN A 357 -9.38 -2.68 -10.21
CA ASN A 357 -10.33 -3.32 -11.13
C ASN A 357 -11.57 -3.84 -10.40
N SER A 358 -11.40 -4.45 -9.22
CA SER A 358 -12.50 -5.00 -8.43
C SER A 358 -13.53 -3.94 -8.02
N LEU A 359 -13.12 -2.69 -7.83
CA LEU A 359 -14.03 -1.58 -7.49
C LEU A 359 -14.96 -1.17 -8.65
N PHE A 360 -14.53 -1.39 -9.89
CA PHE A 360 -15.32 -1.11 -11.09
C PHE A 360 -16.16 -2.30 -11.56
N MET A 361 -15.91 -3.49 -11.03
CA MET A 361 -16.74 -4.66 -11.29
C MET A 361 -18.15 -4.47 -10.72
N ASN A 362 -19.08 -5.26 -11.25
CA ASN A 362 -20.42 -5.33 -10.70
C ASN A 362 -20.43 -6.14 -9.39
N MET A 363 -20.31 -5.46 -8.25
CA MET A 363 -20.35 -6.06 -6.92
C MET A 363 -21.53 -5.53 -6.08
N PRO A 364 -22.14 -6.35 -5.19
CA PRO A 364 -23.15 -5.87 -4.25
C PRO A 364 -22.57 -4.80 -3.32
N LYS A 365 -23.44 -3.95 -2.77
CA LYS A 365 -23.03 -2.98 -1.74
C LYS A 365 -22.67 -3.73 -0.44
N ALA A 366 -21.59 -3.31 0.20
CA ALA A 366 -21.21 -3.84 1.49
C ALA A 366 -22.24 -3.46 2.57
N PRO A 367 -22.72 -4.42 3.39
CA PRO A 367 -23.41 -4.09 4.64
C PRO A 367 -22.42 -3.53 5.67
N GLU A 368 -22.93 -2.95 6.76
CA GLU A 368 -22.10 -2.67 7.94
C GLU A 368 -21.46 -3.96 8.45
N VAL A 369 -20.24 -3.91 8.98
CA VAL A 369 -19.52 -5.10 9.49
C VAL A 369 -20.35 -5.81 10.56
N ARG A 370 -21.05 -5.06 11.41
CA ARG A 370 -21.96 -5.63 12.42
C ARG A 370 -23.03 -6.53 11.80
N ASP A 371 -23.53 -6.18 10.63
CA ASP A 371 -24.64 -6.86 9.95
C ASP A 371 -24.14 -7.92 8.95
N MET A 372 -22.83 -7.99 8.71
CA MET A 372 -22.20 -9.03 7.88
C MET A 372 -22.36 -10.43 8.50
N LEU A 373 -22.49 -11.45 7.65
CA LEU A 373 -22.43 -12.85 8.09
C LEU A 373 -21.02 -13.19 8.58
N SER A 374 -20.92 -13.85 9.73
CA SER A 374 -19.65 -14.40 10.19
C SER A 374 -19.24 -15.59 9.32
N PHE A 375 -17.94 -15.74 9.10
CA PHE A 375 -17.40 -16.87 8.37
C PHE A 375 -16.11 -17.38 9.02
N SER A 376 -15.84 -18.67 8.80
CA SER A 376 -14.65 -19.32 9.32
C SER A 376 -13.89 -20.00 8.19
N VAL A 377 -12.57 -19.95 8.28
CA VAL A 377 -11.68 -20.66 7.35
C VAL A 377 -11.03 -21.82 8.11
N LEU A 378 -11.00 -22.99 7.49
CA LEU A 378 -10.35 -24.19 8.03
C LEU A 378 -9.21 -24.61 7.10
N THR A 379 -7.99 -24.64 7.62
CA THR A 379 -6.82 -25.16 6.90
C THR A 379 -6.35 -26.47 7.54
N PRO A 380 -6.39 -27.60 6.80
CA PRO A 380 -5.80 -28.83 7.28
C PRO A 380 -4.27 -28.74 7.29
N TYR A 381 -3.63 -29.23 8.35
CA TYR A 381 -2.19 -29.25 8.52
C TYR A 381 -1.78 -30.50 9.33
N TYR A 382 -0.68 -31.15 8.96
CA TYR A 382 -0.29 -32.39 9.62
C TYR A 382 1.06 -32.30 10.33
N LYS A 383 2.16 -32.17 9.58
CA LYS A 383 3.54 -32.25 10.10
C LYS A 383 4.53 -31.36 9.34
N GLU A 384 4.07 -30.56 8.39
CA GLU A 384 4.95 -29.73 7.57
C GLU A 384 5.73 -28.74 8.44
N ASP A 385 6.99 -28.43 8.11
CA ASP A 385 7.71 -27.45 8.91
C ASP A 385 7.06 -26.07 8.77
N VAL A 386 6.93 -25.33 9.88
CA VAL A 386 6.20 -24.06 9.90
C VAL A 386 7.14 -22.89 9.60
N LEU A 387 8.30 -22.86 10.25
CA LEU A 387 9.30 -21.82 10.12
C LEU A 387 10.66 -22.49 9.96
N TYR A 388 11.46 -22.05 8.99
CA TYR A 388 12.82 -22.55 8.81
C TYR A 388 13.72 -22.21 10.00
N THR A 389 14.64 -23.11 10.33
CA THR A 389 15.76 -22.85 11.26
C THR A 389 16.94 -22.20 10.53
N ASP A 390 17.83 -21.51 11.26
CA ASP A 390 19.02 -20.89 10.64
C ASP A 390 19.93 -21.92 9.94
N GLU A 391 19.98 -23.15 10.47
CA GLU A 391 20.71 -24.27 9.86
C GLU A 391 20.10 -24.67 8.52
N GLU A 392 18.77 -24.77 8.43
CA GLU A 392 18.08 -25.14 7.19
C GLU A 392 18.20 -24.07 6.09
N LEU A 393 18.37 -22.80 6.48
CA LEU A 393 18.58 -21.71 5.53
C LEU A 393 19.94 -21.77 4.85
N THR A 394 20.96 -22.21 5.58
CA THR A 394 22.36 -22.22 5.15
C THR A 394 22.81 -23.58 4.63
N LYS A 395 22.09 -24.65 4.96
CA LYS A 395 22.36 -26.00 4.46
C LYS A 395 22.29 -26.05 2.94
N GLU A 396 23.41 -26.42 2.34
CA GLU A 396 23.52 -26.65 0.91
C GLU A 396 22.89 -27.99 0.52
N ASN A 397 22.19 -28.00 -0.61
CA ASN A 397 21.72 -29.21 -1.27
C ASN A 397 22.84 -29.85 -2.11
N GLU A 398 22.53 -30.92 -2.85
CA GLU A 398 23.52 -31.68 -3.64
C GLU A 398 24.29 -30.83 -4.66
N ASP A 399 23.68 -29.72 -5.12
CA ASP A 399 24.28 -28.78 -6.07
C ASP A 399 25.05 -27.63 -5.39
N GLY A 400 25.20 -27.63 -4.06
CA GLY A 400 25.88 -26.56 -3.32
C GLY A 400 25.03 -25.29 -3.12
N ILE A 401 23.70 -25.38 -3.31
CA ILE A 401 22.79 -24.24 -3.27
C ILE A 401 22.00 -24.24 -1.95
N SER A 402 22.09 -23.17 -1.18
CA SER A 402 21.27 -23.01 0.03
C SER A 402 19.88 -22.45 -0.30
N THR A 403 18.88 -22.76 0.55
CA THR A 403 17.50 -22.26 0.40
C THR A 403 17.47 -20.72 0.37
N LEU A 404 18.25 -20.07 1.23
CA LEU A 404 18.35 -18.62 1.27
C LEU A 404 18.92 -18.06 -0.04
N PHE A 405 20.02 -18.61 -0.53
CA PHE A 405 20.64 -18.17 -1.79
C PHE A 405 19.69 -18.33 -2.97
N TYR A 406 18.98 -19.46 -3.05
CA TYR A 406 18.00 -19.71 -4.10
C TYR A 406 16.87 -18.65 -4.12
N LEU A 407 16.28 -18.34 -2.97
CA LEU A 407 15.19 -17.35 -2.88
C LEU A 407 15.67 -15.93 -3.17
N GLN A 408 16.89 -15.57 -2.79
CA GLN A 408 17.50 -14.29 -3.17
C GLN A 408 17.63 -14.14 -4.69
N LYS A 409 17.86 -15.24 -5.41
CA LYS A 409 17.96 -15.23 -6.89
C LYS A 409 16.61 -15.20 -7.59
N ILE A 410 15.58 -15.79 -7.00
CA ILE A 410 14.21 -15.75 -7.56
C ILE A 410 13.52 -14.42 -7.29
N TYR A 411 13.74 -13.82 -6.11
CA TYR A 411 13.10 -12.59 -5.68
C TYR A 411 14.13 -11.47 -5.39
N PRO A 412 14.95 -11.06 -6.39
CA PRO A 412 16.04 -10.11 -6.16
C PRO A 412 15.56 -8.71 -5.77
N ASP A 413 14.42 -8.28 -6.32
CA ASP A 413 13.78 -7.01 -6.00
C ASP A 413 13.21 -7.02 -4.58
N GLU A 414 12.48 -8.08 -4.20
CA GLU A 414 11.94 -8.21 -2.85
C GLU A 414 13.03 -8.36 -1.79
N TRP A 415 14.14 -9.04 -2.12
CA TRP A 415 15.29 -9.11 -1.23
C TRP A 415 15.93 -7.73 -1.03
N THR A 416 16.06 -6.94 -2.09
CA THR A 416 16.58 -5.56 -1.99
C THR A 416 15.71 -4.70 -1.08
N ASN A 417 14.39 -4.78 -1.23
CA ASN A 417 13.43 -4.07 -0.37
C ASN A 417 13.48 -4.56 1.08
N PHE A 418 13.68 -5.87 1.29
CA PHE A 418 13.88 -6.44 2.62
C PHE A 418 15.14 -5.91 3.27
N GLN A 419 16.27 -5.92 2.55
CA GLN A 419 17.55 -5.41 3.03
C GLN A 419 17.45 -3.92 3.41
N GLU A 420 16.76 -3.12 2.60
CA GLU A 420 16.46 -1.71 2.91
C GLU A 420 15.70 -1.56 4.25
N ARG A 421 14.75 -2.45 4.55
CA ARG A 421 13.95 -2.41 5.78
C ARG A 421 14.76 -2.79 7.01
N ILE A 422 15.51 -3.90 6.93
CA ILE A 422 16.21 -4.46 8.10
C ILE A 422 17.50 -3.70 8.46
N HIS A 423 18.06 -2.96 7.51
CA HIS A 423 19.24 -2.11 7.71
C HIS A 423 18.90 -0.64 7.94
N ASP A 424 17.62 -0.29 8.11
CA ASP A 424 17.23 1.07 8.46
C ASP A 424 17.75 1.40 9.87
N PRO A 425 18.70 2.35 10.02
CA PRO A 425 19.27 2.71 11.31
C PRO A 425 18.22 3.20 12.31
N LYS A 426 17.08 3.72 11.83
CA LYS A 426 15.99 4.25 12.67
C LYS A 426 15.26 3.17 13.46
N LEU A 427 15.30 1.93 12.99
CA LEU A 427 14.59 0.82 13.61
C LEU A 427 15.43 0.10 14.66
N GLY A 428 16.76 0.26 14.62
CA GLY A 428 17.65 -0.22 15.69
C GLY A 428 17.60 -1.72 15.94
N TYR A 429 17.29 -2.54 14.94
CA TYR A 429 17.15 -4.00 15.10
C TYR A 429 18.47 -4.65 15.54
N SER A 430 18.37 -5.52 16.56
CA SER A 430 19.51 -6.34 16.99
C SER A 430 19.85 -7.40 15.94
N ASP A 431 21.05 -7.99 16.01
CA ASP A 431 21.44 -9.05 15.07
C ASP A 431 20.54 -10.29 15.20
N LYS A 432 20.00 -10.53 16.41
CA LYS A 432 19.01 -11.60 16.63
C LYS A 432 17.70 -11.31 15.89
N ASP A 433 17.20 -10.07 15.96
CA ASP A 433 15.98 -9.67 15.26
C ASP A 433 16.15 -9.79 13.75
N LYS A 434 17.31 -9.38 13.22
CA LYS A 434 17.64 -9.53 11.80
C LYS A 434 17.63 -11.00 11.37
N SER A 435 18.22 -11.91 12.16
CA SER A 435 18.19 -13.35 11.87
C SER A 435 16.75 -13.88 11.84
N ASP A 436 15.94 -13.51 12.84
CA ASP A 436 14.53 -13.90 12.89
C ASP A 436 13.72 -13.34 11.71
N PHE A 437 13.98 -12.10 11.27
CA PHE A 437 13.34 -11.54 10.09
C PHE A 437 13.75 -12.24 8.80
N ILE A 438 15.00 -12.68 8.67
CA ILE A 438 15.45 -13.48 7.51
C ILE A 438 14.69 -14.81 7.48
N ARG A 439 14.60 -15.51 8.62
CA ARG A 439 13.85 -16.77 8.74
C ARG A 439 12.38 -16.59 8.36
N GLN A 440 11.76 -15.50 8.82
CA GLN A 440 10.38 -15.17 8.44
C GLN A 440 10.25 -14.87 6.96
N TRP A 441 11.14 -14.04 6.39
CA TRP A 441 11.12 -13.66 4.97
C TRP A 441 11.21 -14.89 4.05
N VAL A 442 12.10 -15.83 4.37
CA VAL A 442 12.24 -17.10 3.66
C VAL A 442 10.99 -17.96 3.84
N SER A 443 10.51 -18.10 5.08
CA SER A 443 9.33 -18.93 5.37
C SER A 443 8.05 -18.40 4.73
N TYR A 444 7.88 -17.08 4.59
CA TYR A 444 6.75 -16.50 3.84
C TYR A 444 6.74 -16.87 2.36
N ARG A 445 7.89 -17.27 1.79
CA ARG A 445 8.01 -17.63 0.37
C ARG A 445 8.01 -19.14 0.15
N ALA A 446 8.61 -19.89 1.07
CA ALA A 446 8.84 -21.32 0.91
C ALA A 446 8.05 -22.23 1.87
N GLN A 447 7.51 -21.73 3.00
CA GLN A 447 6.68 -22.55 3.91
C GLN A 447 5.19 -22.31 3.71
N THR A 448 4.45 -23.42 3.53
CA THR A 448 3.03 -23.38 3.18
C THR A 448 2.17 -22.85 4.31
N LEU A 449 2.31 -23.39 5.54
CA LEU A 449 1.44 -22.99 6.64
C LEU A 449 1.64 -21.52 7.02
N TYR A 450 2.89 -21.10 7.20
CA TYR A 450 3.24 -19.74 7.62
C TYR A 450 2.74 -18.68 6.61
N ARG A 451 2.95 -18.92 5.31
CA ARG A 451 2.40 -18.08 4.24
C ARG A 451 0.87 -18.06 4.22
N THR A 452 0.24 -19.23 4.36
CA THR A 452 -1.24 -19.35 4.33
C THR A 452 -1.87 -18.64 5.51
N VAL A 453 -1.30 -18.79 6.71
CA VAL A 453 -1.80 -18.12 7.92
C VAL A 453 -1.74 -16.62 7.74
N ARG A 454 -0.58 -16.05 7.35
CA ARG A 454 -0.49 -14.61 7.07
C ARG A 454 -1.54 -14.13 6.07
N GLY A 455 -1.70 -14.84 4.94
CA GLY A 455 -2.66 -14.47 3.90
C GLY A 455 -4.12 -14.50 4.37
N MET A 456 -4.51 -15.50 5.16
CA MET A 456 -5.87 -15.59 5.70
C MET A 456 -6.13 -14.53 6.77
N MET A 457 -5.11 -14.11 7.52
CA MET A 457 -5.26 -13.08 8.54
C MET A 457 -5.51 -11.68 7.97
N TYR A 458 -5.24 -11.45 6.68
CA TYR A 458 -5.65 -10.21 6.00
C TYR A 458 -7.17 -9.99 5.98
N TYR A 459 -7.99 -11.05 6.07
CA TYR A 459 -9.43 -10.87 6.23
C TYR A 459 -9.78 -10.19 7.55
N ARG A 460 -9.11 -10.57 8.65
CA ARG A 460 -9.29 -9.94 9.96
C ARG A 460 -8.86 -8.48 9.93
N GLU A 461 -7.66 -8.20 9.42
CA GLU A 461 -7.12 -6.84 9.35
C GLU A 461 -8.01 -5.92 8.48
N ALA A 462 -8.52 -6.44 7.35
CA ALA A 462 -9.46 -5.70 6.51
C ALA A 462 -10.78 -5.42 7.22
N LEU A 463 -11.30 -6.36 8.03
CA LEU A 463 -12.53 -6.15 8.81
C LEU A 463 -12.33 -5.14 9.93
N GLU A 464 -11.18 -5.14 10.58
CA GLU A 464 -10.81 -4.16 11.61
C GLU A 464 -10.76 -2.76 11.02
N LEU A 465 -10.09 -2.59 9.88
CA LEU A 465 -10.02 -1.33 9.15
C LEU A 465 -11.39 -0.87 8.64
N GLN A 466 -12.23 -1.80 8.17
CA GLN A 466 -13.60 -1.49 7.75
C GLN A 466 -14.47 -1.05 8.95
N CYS A 467 -14.35 -1.72 10.11
CA CYS A 467 -15.03 -1.30 11.33
C CYS A 467 -14.60 0.11 11.73
N PHE A 468 -13.30 0.40 11.63
CA PHE A 468 -12.78 1.73 11.88
C PHE A 468 -13.44 2.76 10.96
N LEU A 469 -13.54 2.51 9.65
CA LEU A 469 -14.17 3.45 8.72
C LEU A 469 -15.66 3.68 8.98
N GLU A 470 -16.37 2.66 9.46
CA GLU A 470 -17.80 2.76 9.79
C GLU A 470 -18.06 3.50 11.11
N LEU A 471 -17.15 3.36 12.08
CA LEU A 471 -17.26 3.95 13.41
C LEU A 471 -16.59 5.33 13.52
N ALA A 472 -15.58 5.59 12.68
CA ALA A 472 -14.86 6.85 12.68
C ALA A 472 -15.80 7.98 12.26
N GLY A 473 -16.05 8.90 13.19
CA GLY A 473 -16.76 10.13 12.89
C GLY A 473 -15.98 11.00 11.91
N ASP A 474 -16.65 12.03 11.36
CA ASP A 474 -16.08 12.91 10.34
C ASP A 474 -14.73 13.52 10.72
N THR A 475 -14.43 13.73 12.01
CA THR A 475 -13.15 14.30 12.48
C THR A 475 -12.02 13.27 12.61
N ALA A 476 -12.32 12.02 12.97
CA ALA A 476 -11.31 10.97 13.18
C ALA A 476 -10.75 10.43 11.85
N ILE A 477 -11.55 10.47 10.78
CA ILE A 477 -11.16 10.04 9.43
C ILE A 477 -9.97 10.86 8.89
N PHE A 478 -9.82 12.11 9.31
CA PHE A 478 -8.71 12.97 8.89
C PHE A 478 -7.42 12.70 9.70
N GLY A 479 -7.52 12.09 10.88
CA GLY A 479 -6.40 11.85 11.78
C GLY A 479 -5.47 10.71 11.36
N GLY A 480 -5.90 9.79 10.48
CA GLY A 480 -5.14 8.60 10.07
C GLY A 480 -5.35 7.40 11.00
N TYR A 481 -5.59 6.20 10.43
CA TYR A 481 -5.83 4.96 11.18
C TYR A 481 -4.69 4.62 12.15
N ARG A 482 -3.44 4.60 11.66
CA ARG A 482 -2.24 4.28 12.45
C ARG A 482 -1.80 5.36 13.44
N THR A 483 -2.24 6.59 13.26
CA THR A 483 -1.91 7.72 14.15
C THR A 483 -2.83 7.76 15.36
N LEU A 484 -4.03 7.21 15.25
CA LEU A 484 -4.98 7.03 16.36
C LEU A 484 -4.60 5.88 17.28
N GLU A 485 -3.85 4.87 16.80
CA GLU A 485 -3.27 3.81 17.66
C GLU A 485 -2.37 4.37 18.79
N SER A 486 -1.89 5.61 18.67
CA SER A 486 -1.00 6.25 19.66
C SER A 486 -1.71 7.17 20.67
N SER A 487 -3.02 7.39 20.54
CA SER A 487 -3.80 8.31 21.40
C SER A 487 -4.59 7.53 22.47
N GLU A 488 -4.31 7.80 23.76
CA GLU A 488 -4.98 7.13 24.90
C GLU A 488 -6.53 7.24 24.87
N LYS A 489 -7.07 8.29 24.24
CA LYS A 489 -8.52 8.55 24.16
C LYS A 489 -9.26 7.67 23.13
N ASP A 490 -8.54 6.99 22.23
CA ASP A 490 -9.12 6.22 21.11
C ASP A 490 -9.03 4.70 21.29
N THR A 491 -8.46 4.25 22.42
CA THR A 491 -8.34 2.83 22.81
C THR A 491 -9.67 2.07 22.77
N GLY A 492 -10.75 2.68 23.29
CA GLY A 492 -12.08 2.06 23.28
C GLY A 492 -12.70 1.85 21.89
N PHE A 493 -12.31 2.64 20.88
CA PHE A 493 -12.77 2.44 19.50
C PHE A 493 -12.04 1.28 18.84
N HIS A 494 -10.72 1.22 19.02
CA HIS A 494 -9.88 0.16 18.50
C HIS A 494 -10.26 -1.20 19.10
N ASP A 495 -10.43 -1.28 20.42
CA ASP A 495 -10.85 -2.51 21.11
C ASP A 495 -12.21 -3.01 20.59
N ARG A 496 -13.14 -2.09 20.30
CA ARG A 496 -14.44 -2.42 19.73
C ARG A 496 -14.33 -2.91 18.29
N ALA A 497 -13.47 -2.30 17.46
CA ALA A 497 -13.22 -2.75 16.09
C ALA A 497 -12.62 -4.15 16.07
N GLN A 498 -11.65 -4.43 16.95
CA GLN A 498 -11.04 -5.75 17.11
C GLN A 498 -12.05 -6.80 17.57
N ALA A 499 -12.86 -6.49 18.59
CA ALA A 499 -13.89 -7.40 19.06
C ALA A 499 -14.92 -7.73 17.97
N LEU A 500 -15.31 -6.75 17.15
CA LEU A 500 -16.20 -6.98 16.01
C LEU A 500 -15.55 -7.84 14.93
N ALA A 501 -14.28 -7.58 14.58
CA ALA A 501 -13.55 -8.40 13.62
C ALA A 501 -13.44 -9.87 14.11
N ASP A 502 -13.14 -10.08 15.39
CA ASP A 502 -13.04 -11.42 16.00
C ASP A 502 -14.39 -12.17 16.06
N LEU A 503 -15.51 -11.45 16.16
CA LEU A 503 -16.87 -12.05 16.06
C LEU A 503 -17.24 -12.45 14.63
N LYS A 504 -16.64 -11.79 13.63
CA LYS A 504 -16.98 -11.96 12.21
C LYS A 504 -16.08 -12.95 11.48
N PHE A 505 -14.83 -13.04 11.89
CA PHE A 505 -13.86 -13.92 11.25
C PHE A 505 -13.14 -14.78 12.27
N THR A 506 -13.13 -16.09 12.03
CA THR A 506 -12.32 -17.04 12.81
C THR A 506 -11.52 -17.90 11.87
N TYR A 507 -10.21 -18.03 12.14
CA TYR A 507 -9.35 -18.89 11.34
C TYR A 507 -8.89 -20.08 12.17
N VAL A 508 -9.19 -21.29 11.70
CA VAL A 508 -8.85 -22.53 12.38
C VAL A 508 -7.84 -23.32 11.56
N VAL A 509 -6.73 -23.70 12.17
CA VAL A 509 -5.76 -24.63 11.60
C VAL A 509 -5.85 -25.95 12.36
N SER A 510 -6.07 -27.05 11.65
CA SER A 510 -6.22 -28.36 12.30
C SER A 510 -4.87 -29.06 12.48
N CYS A 511 -4.06 -28.64 13.45
CA CYS A 511 -2.76 -29.23 13.76
C CYS A 511 -2.89 -30.55 14.54
N GLN A 512 -3.20 -31.65 13.86
CA GLN A 512 -3.50 -32.94 14.51
C GLN A 512 -2.41 -33.42 15.49
N LEU A 513 -1.13 -33.19 15.16
CA LEU A 513 0.01 -33.63 15.98
C LEU A 513 0.42 -32.65 17.08
N TYR A 514 -0.22 -31.49 17.20
CA TYR A 514 0.20 -30.43 18.13
C TYR A 514 0.29 -30.92 19.58
N GLY A 515 -0.69 -31.69 20.04
CA GLY A 515 -0.70 -32.26 21.39
C GLY A 515 0.42 -33.26 21.64
N ALA A 516 0.81 -34.03 20.62
CA ALA A 516 1.94 -34.94 20.70
C ALA A 516 3.27 -34.19 20.67
N GLN A 517 3.39 -33.18 19.80
CA GLN A 517 4.59 -32.32 19.68
C GLN A 517 4.87 -31.57 20.98
N LYS A 518 3.82 -31.05 21.63
CA LYS A 518 3.92 -30.40 22.95
C LYS A 518 4.50 -31.30 24.04
N LYS A 519 4.26 -32.62 23.96
CA LYS A 519 4.72 -33.63 24.93
C LYS A 519 6.02 -34.31 24.50
N SER A 520 6.50 -34.06 23.29
CA SER A 520 7.66 -34.73 22.71
C SER A 520 8.97 -34.15 23.27
N ASN A 521 9.97 -35.01 23.44
CA ASN A 521 11.34 -34.60 23.76
C ASN A 521 12.21 -34.39 22.51
N ASP A 522 11.66 -34.64 21.32
CA ASP A 522 12.35 -34.43 20.06
C ASP A 522 12.49 -32.93 19.75
N ALA A 523 13.70 -32.51 19.39
CA ALA A 523 14.01 -31.10 19.16
C ALA A 523 13.20 -30.51 17.99
N ARG A 524 12.91 -31.30 16.95
CA ARG A 524 12.10 -30.85 15.80
C ARG A 524 10.65 -30.68 16.21
N ASP A 525 10.09 -31.62 16.96
CA ASP A 525 8.72 -31.52 17.46
C ASP A 525 8.53 -30.31 18.38
N GLN A 526 9.49 -30.05 19.28
CA GLN A 526 9.48 -28.87 20.17
C GLN A 526 9.60 -27.55 19.39
N SER A 527 10.43 -27.53 18.34
CA SER A 527 10.53 -26.38 17.43
C SER A 527 9.21 -26.13 16.71
N CYS A 528 8.58 -27.17 16.16
CA CYS A 528 7.29 -27.07 15.48
C CYS A 528 6.18 -26.54 16.42
N TYR A 529 6.09 -27.09 17.64
CA TYR A 529 5.19 -26.59 18.68
C TYR A 529 5.41 -25.09 18.96
N SER A 530 6.67 -24.69 19.16
CA SER A 530 7.03 -23.30 19.47
C SER A 530 6.71 -22.35 18.31
N ASN A 531 6.89 -22.79 17.07
CA ASN A 531 6.57 -22.02 15.88
C ASN A 531 5.04 -21.84 15.71
N ILE A 532 4.25 -22.88 15.95
CA ILE A 532 2.78 -22.79 15.93
C ILE A 532 2.28 -21.88 17.06
N LEU A 533 2.87 -21.97 18.25
CA LEU A 533 2.56 -21.06 19.35
C LEU A 533 2.88 -19.61 18.99
N LYS A 534 4.05 -19.34 18.41
CA LYS A 534 4.42 -17.99 17.93
C LYS A 534 3.41 -17.45 16.92
N LEU A 535 2.89 -18.28 16.02
CA LEU A 535 1.81 -17.90 15.11
C LEU A 535 0.52 -17.53 15.85
N MET A 536 0.10 -18.31 16.85
CA MET A 536 -1.10 -17.99 17.64
C MET A 536 -0.95 -16.70 18.44
N LEU A 537 0.24 -16.41 18.95
CA LEU A 537 0.53 -15.16 19.67
C LEU A 537 0.59 -13.95 18.72
N THR A 538 1.05 -14.16 17.49
CA THR A 538 1.12 -13.11 16.47
C THR A 538 -0.26 -12.78 15.91
N TYR A 539 -1.16 -13.77 15.83
CA TYR A 539 -2.47 -13.66 15.18
C TYR A 539 -3.62 -13.99 16.14
N PRO A 540 -4.25 -13.00 16.78
CA PRO A 540 -5.23 -13.22 17.85
C PRO A 540 -6.49 -14.00 17.46
N SER A 541 -6.91 -13.99 16.19
CA SER A 541 -8.08 -14.76 15.70
C SER A 541 -7.72 -16.17 15.19
N LEU A 542 -6.43 -16.53 15.19
CA LEU A 542 -6.00 -17.88 14.86
C LEU A 542 -6.38 -18.83 16.00
N ARG A 543 -6.91 -19.99 15.63
CA ARG A 543 -7.21 -21.09 16.54
C ARG A 543 -6.54 -22.35 16.03
N VAL A 544 -6.07 -23.18 16.96
CA VAL A 544 -5.45 -24.48 16.63
C VAL A 544 -6.34 -25.59 17.13
N ALA A 545 -6.84 -26.41 16.20
CA ALA A 545 -7.60 -27.61 16.52
C ALA A 545 -6.68 -28.83 16.48
N TYR A 546 -6.63 -29.62 17.56
CA TYR A 546 -5.81 -30.82 17.63
C TYR A 546 -6.48 -31.94 18.43
N ILE A 547 -5.89 -33.14 18.36
CA ILE A 547 -6.35 -34.29 19.13
C ILE A 547 -5.40 -34.47 20.32
N ASP A 548 -5.91 -34.26 21.54
CA ASP A 548 -5.17 -34.60 22.75
C ASP A 548 -5.44 -36.06 23.11
N THR A 549 -4.39 -36.82 23.38
CA THR A 549 -4.50 -38.20 23.86
C THR A 549 -4.08 -38.24 25.32
N ARG A 550 -4.98 -38.74 26.17
CA ARG A 550 -4.76 -38.94 27.61
C ARG A 550 -5.03 -40.39 27.98
N GLU A 551 -4.33 -40.88 28.99
CA GLU A 551 -4.64 -42.16 29.60
C GLU A 551 -5.63 -41.90 30.74
N ASP A 552 -6.89 -42.27 30.52
CA ASP A 552 -7.94 -42.17 31.53
C ASP A 552 -8.39 -43.56 31.97
N THR A 553 -8.87 -43.67 33.21
CA THR A 553 -9.38 -44.94 33.74
C THR A 553 -10.87 -45.07 33.40
N VAL A 554 -11.19 -45.77 32.33
CA VAL A 554 -12.58 -46.08 31.95
C VAL A 554 -12.89 -47.51 32.40
N ASN A 555 -13.90 -47.68 33.26
CA ASN A 555 -14.29 -48.98 33.82
C ASN A 555 -13.15 -49.74 34.54
N GLY A 556 -12.26 -49.03 35.23
CA GLY A 556 -11.16 -49.62 36.01
C GLY A 556 -9.98 -50.14 35.18
N ARG A 557 -9.94 -49.88 33.87
CA ARG A 557 -8.80 -50.18 32.99
C ARG A 557 -8.23 -48.90 32.39
N PRO A 558 -6.90 -48.76 32.28
CA PRO A 558 -6.30 -47.64 31.58
C PRO A 558 -6.65 -47.75 30.09
N GLN A 559 -7.31 -46.72 29.56
CA GLN A 559 -7.66 -46.62 28.15
C GLN A 559 -7.16 -45.29 27.60
N LYS A 560 -6.65 -45.31 26.37
CA LYS A 560 -6.34 -44.08 25.63
C LYS A 560 -7.65 -43.42 25.22
N VAL A 561 -7.91 -42.25 25.76
CA VAL A 561 -9.06 -41.41 25.42
C VAL A 561 -8.55 -40.25 24.57
N HIS A 562 -9.28 -39.96 23.49
CA HIS A 562 -8.98 -38.89 22.56
C HIS A 562 -9.95 -37.73 22.78
N TYR A 563 -9.41 -36.54 23.03
CA TYR A 563 -10.16 -35.30 23.19
C TYR A 563 -9.91 -34.40 21.98
N SER A 564 -10.98 -33.87 21.39
CA SER A 564 -10.87 -32.79 20.42
C SER A 564 -10.69 -31.48 21.17
N VAL A 565 -9.59 -30.79 20.94
CA VAL A 565 -9.24 -29.54 21.63
C VAL A 565 -9.11 -28.42 20.60
N LEU A 566 -9.70 -27.27 20.91
CA LEU A 566 -9.53 -26.02 20.17
C LEU A 566 -8.80 -25.04 21.08
N LEU A 567 -7.65 -24.53 20.64
CA LEU A 567 -6.84 -23.59 21.42
C LEU A 567 -6.87 -22.19 20.83
N LYS A 568 -6.69 -21.21 21.72
CA LYS A 568 -6.39 -19.82 21.40
C LYS A 568 -5.04 -19.41 22.03
N GLY A 569 -4.30 -18.53 21.36
CA GLY A 569 -3.14 -17.85 21.96
C GLY A 569 -3.58 -16.78 22.96
N GLY A 570 -3.03 -16.79 24.18
CA GLY A 570 -3.31 -15.82 25.25
C GLY A 570 -2.08 -15.55 26.13
N ASP A 571 -2.20 -14.61 27.08
CA ASP A 571 -1.11 -14.18 27.98
C ASP A 571 -0.65 -15.30 28.94
N LYS A 572 -1.54 -16.25 29.23
CA LYS A 572 -1.20 -17.53 29.86
C LYS A 572 -1.11 -18.58 28.75
N LEU A 573 -0.02 -19.36 28.76
CA LEU A 573 0.27 -20.41 27.78
C LEU A 573 -0.99 -21.26 27.50
N ASP A 574 -1.38 -21.33 26.22
CA ASP A 574 -2.47 -22.14 25.66
C ASP A 574 -3.76 -22.18 26.50
N GLU A 575 -4.61 -21.17 26.36
CA GLU A 575 -5.96 -21.22 26.95
C GLU A 575 -6.88 -22.10 26.07
N VAL A 576 -7.51 -23.08 26.72
CA VAL A 576 -8.50 -24.02 26.14
C VAL A 576 -9.86 -23.38 26.04
#